data_AF-A0A433RC89-F1
#
_entry.id   AF-A0A433RC89-F1
#
_cell.length_a   1.000
_cell.length_b   1.000
_cell.length_c   1.000
_cell.angle_alpha   90.00
_cell.angle_beta   90.00
_cell.angle_gamma   90.00
#
_symmetry.space_group_name_H-M   'P 1'
#
loop_
_entity.id
_entity.type
_entity.pdbx_description
1 polymer ?
#
loop_
_entity_poly.entity_id
_entity_poly.type
_entity_poly.pdbx_seq_one_letter_code
_entity_poly.pdbx_strand_id
1 'polypeptide(L)'
;MEDLKQAYESLGLPETATKEELENRYYLLMRRARSQKMRENPDSAAETAVDIDKISEAYRFIRDYEENQAKAEFTAQEYGKFKGMAEKAQKWDHFFHYYKFHLLIGIVVLVAIGFGIKAYVDHREEQERLAKLPPIDLSVMFYGEYYYGEGFGSDTDPLGEAILSQFPDWKRVKADLNYVPSEIRSSQDTALLEKSVIILIDNKSDLFLVDKANFEKLAAQDFFLPLDTYAGAGAGELPKAGDPRALSMKTEDGDAEHVYGIDLSNTPLGRQLGVNGSKEFIAGIKVTAARPEQATKFILHYLNEAK
;
A
#
# COMPACT_ATOMS: atom_id res chain seq x y z
N MET A 1 -7.89 47.13 -44.75
CA MET A 1 -8.92 48.16 -44.47
C MET A 1 -9.73 48.48 -45.72
N GLU A 2 -9.09 48.70 -46.87
CA GLU A 2 -9.81 48.88 -48.15
C GLU A 2 -10.69 47.67 -48.52
N ASP A 3 -10.21 46.44 -48.31
CA ASP A 3 -10.99 45.23 -48.60
C ASP A 3 -12.21 45.04 -47.68
N LEU A 4 -12.12 45.49 -46.42
CA LEU A 4 -13.23 45.43 -45.46
C LEU A 4 -14.32 46.44 -45.82
N LYS A 5 -13.91 47.65 -46.17
CA LYS A 5 -14.80 48.69 -46.67
C LYS A 5 -15.54 48.23 -47.92
N GLN A 6 -14.82 47.65 -48.89
CA GLN A 6 -15.42 47.09 -50.10
C GLN A 6 -16.42 45.96 -49.79
N ALA A 7 -16.13 45.13 -48.78
CA ALA A 7 -17.07 44.10 -48.34
C ALA A 7 -18.36 44.70 -47.76
N TYR A 8 -18.29 45.71 -46.89
CA TYR A 8 -19.49 46.40 -46.37
C TYR A 8 -20.26 47.12 -47.49
N GLU A 9 -19.56 47.78 -48.41
CA GLU A 9 -20.15 48.44 -49.58
C GLU A 9 -20.87 47.45 -50.50
N SER A 10 -20.32 46.25 -50.70
CA SER A 10 -20.95 45.19 -51.50
C SER A 10 -22.27 44.67 -50.90
N LEU A 11 -22.43 44.79 -49.57
CA LEU A 11 -23.68 44.51 -48.85
C LEU A 11 -24.59 45.74 -48.74
N GLY A 12 -24.11 46.91 -49.15
CA GLY A 12 -24.80 48.20 -49.04
C GLY A 12 -24.96 48.64 -47.59
N LEU A 13 -23.96 48.35 -46.75
CA LEU A 13 -23.92 48.72 -45.34
C LEU A 13 -22.81 49.74 -45.10
N PRO A 14 -22.96 50.64 -44.12
CA PRO A 14 -21.84 51.42 -43.60
C PRO A 14 -20.88 50.50 -42.83
N GLU A 15 -19.59 50.87 -42.77
CA GLU A 15 -18.56 50.15 -41.99
C GLU A 15 -18.87 50.08 -40.48
N THR A 16 -19.78 50.93 -39.99
CA THR A 16 -20.22 50.95 -38.58
C THR A 16 -21.47 50.12 -38.34
N ALA A 17 -21.92 49.32 -39.31
CA ALA A 17 -23.09 48.48 -39.16
C ALA A 17 -22.88 47.46 -38.03
N THR A 18 -23.89 47.29 -37.20
CA THR A 18 -23.88 46.29 -36.13
C THR A 18 -23.93 44.88 -36.71
N LYS A 19 -23.48 43.89 -35.94
CA LYS A 19 -23.56 42.47 -36.30
C LYS A 19 -24.99 42.05 -36.67
N GLU A 20 -25.98 42.56 -35.93
CA GLU A 20 -27.39 42.29 -36.20
C GLU A 20 -27.84 42.90 -37.53
N GLU A 21 -27.39 44.12 -37.87
CA GLU A 21 -27.66 44.76 -39.17
C GLU A 21 -26.98 44.01 -40.33
N LEU A 22 -25.76 43.50 -40.13
CA LEU A 22 -25.03 42.67 -41.08
C LEU A 22 -25.80 41.37 -41.38
N GLU A 23 -26.22 40.64 -40.34
CA GLU A 23 -26.99 39.40 -40.44
C GLU A 23 -28.35 39.63 -41.12
N ASN A 24 -29.07 40.66 -40.70
CA ASN A 24 -30.36 41.03 -41.29
C ASN A 24 -30.24 41.43 -42.76
N ARG A 25 -29.19 42.17 -43.12
CA ARG A 25 -28.96 42.58 -44.51
C ARG A 25 -28.62 41.41 -45.40
N TYR A 26 -27.73 40.53 -44.94
CA TYR A 26 -27.40 39.30 -45.66
C TYR A 26 -28.65 38.43 -45.88
N TYR A 27 -29.48 38.25 -44.85
CA TYR A 27 -30.74 37.51 -44.96
C TYR A 27 -31.70 38.11 -46.00
N LEU A 28 -31.87 39.43 -46.01
CA LEU A 28 -32.73 40.14 -46.97
C LEU A 28 -32.21 39.99 -48.41
N LEU A 29 -30.90 40.11 -48.63
CA LEU A 29 -30.28 39.95 -49.94
C LEU A 29 -30.41 38.51 -50.46
N MET A 30 -30.18 37.51 -49.60
CA MET A 30 -30.38 36.10 -49.93
C MET A 30 -31.85 35.79 -50.26
N ARG A 31 -32.80 36.35 -49.52
CA ARG A 31 -34.24 36.21 -49.78
C ARG A 31 -34.64 36.84 -51.13
N ARG A 32 -34.10 38.01 -51.46
CA ARG A 32 -34.32 38.70 -52.74
C ARG A 32 -33.72 37.93 -53.91
N ALA A 33 -32.50 37.42 -53.77
CA ALA A 33 -31.86 36.64 -54.83
C ALA A 33 -32.62 35.33 -55.13
N ARG A 34 -33.12 34.65 -54.08
CA ARG A 34 -33.98 33.47 -54.25
C ARG A 34 -35.31 33.77 -54.94
N SER A 35 -35.95 34.90 -54.64
CA SER A 35 -37.23 35.28 -55.25
C SER A 35 -37.07 35.77 -56.70
N GLN A 36 -35.94 36.39 -57.04
CA GLN A 36 -35.59 36.76 -58.41
C GLN A 36 -35.33 35.52 -59.28
N LYS A 37 -34.58 34.54 -58.77
CA LYS A 37 -34.33 33.26 -59.45
C LYS A 37 -35.60 32.45 -59.74
N MET A 38 -36.66 32.63 -58.95
CA MET A 38 -37.98 32.01 -59.19
C MET A 38 -38.83 32.75 -60.24
N ARG A 39 -38.45 33.97 -60.64
CA ARG A 39 -39.20 34.84 -61.59
C ARG A 39 -38.57 34.94 -62.98
N GLU A 40 -37.38 34.39 -63.21
CA GLU A 40 -36.68 34.51 -64.50
C GLU A 40 -37.35 33.68 -65.62
N ASN A 41 -37.76 34.37 -66.68
CA ASN A 41 -38.02 33.87 -68.04
C ASN A 41 -36.76 34.17 -68.88
N PRO A 42 -36.31 33.30 -69.81
CA PRO A 42 -34.91 33.28 -70.28
C PRO A 42 -34.38 34.50 -71.05
N ASP A 43 -35.22 35.44 -71.48
CA ASP A 43 -34.86 36.49 -72.46
C ASP A 43 -34.86 37.93 -71.92
N SER A 44 -34.59 38.15 -70.63
CA SER A 44 -34.36 39.52 -70.12
C SER A 44 -33.20 39.60 -69.15
N ALA A 45 -32.00 39.52 -69.69
CA ALA A 45 -30.78 39.95 -69.00
C ALA A 45 -30.66 41.47 -69.11
N ALA A 46 -30.89 42.20 -68.01
CA ALA A 46 -30.24 43.49 -67.75
C ALA A 46 -30.48 44.01 -66.31
N GLU A 47 -29.37 44.27 -65.62
CA GLU A 47 -29.14 45.34 -64.62
C GLU A 47 -29.56 45.18 -63.14
N THR A 48 -30.18 44.09 -62.67
CA THR A 48 -30.41 43.96 -61.20
C THR A 48 -30.42 42.53 -60.65
N ALA A 49 -29.61 41.63 -61.22
CA ALA A 49 -29.37 40.32 -60.65
C ALA A 49 -28.43 40.44 -59.44
N VAL A 50 -28.92 40.01 -58.27
CA VAL A 50 -28.14 40.00 -57.03
C VAL A 50 -27.08 38.88 -57.13
N ASP A 51 -25.80 39.26 -57.17
CA ASP A 51 -24.66 38.32 -57.23
C ASP A 51 -24.46 37.64 -55.87
N ILE A 52 -25.05 36.45 -55.71
CA ILE A 52 -25.10 35.71 -54.45
C ILE A 52 -23.70 35.36 -53.95
N ASP A 53 -22.79 34.97 -54.85
CA ASP A 53 -21.47 34.48 -54.47
C ASP A 53 -20.64 35.62 -53.84
N LYS A 54 -20.69 36.81 -54.45
CA LYS A 54 -20.05 38.01 -53.90
C LYS A 54 -20.62 38.43 -52.55
N ILE A 55 -21.94 38.30 -52.36
CA ILE A 55 -22.61 38.63 -51.10
C ILE A 55 -22.25 37.65 -49.99
N SER A 56 -22.16 36.36 -50.30
CA SER A 56 -21.70 35.35 -49.33
C SER A 56 -20.22 35.49 -49.00
N GLU A 57 -19.38 35.84 -49.96
CA GLU A 57 -17.95 36.09 -49.75
C GLU A 57 -17.74 37.32 -48.85
N ALA A 58 -18.39 38.44 -49.16
CA ALA A 58 -18.31 39.66 -48.36
C ALA A 58 -18.82 39.47 -46.93
N TYR A 59 -19.94 38.76 -46.76
CA TYR A 59 -20.46 38.44 -45.43
C TYR A 59 -19.49 37.57 -44.61
N ARG A 60 -18.91 36.52 -45.22
CA ARG A 60 -17.92 35.68 -44.55
C ARG A 60 -16.67 36.47 -44.18
N PHE A 61 -16.18 37.31 -45.10
CA PHE A 61 -15.01 38.14 -44.88
C PHE A 61 -15.20 39.09 -43.69
N ILE A 62 -16.31 39.83 -43.64
CA ILE A 62 -16.61 40.74 -42.53
C ILE A 62 -16.73 39.97 -41.21
N ARG A 63 -17.51 38.88 -41.21
CA ARG A 63 -17.72 38.07 -39.99
C ARG A 63 -16.41 37.49 -39.47
N ASP A 64 -15.58 36.93 -40.34
CA ASP A 64 -14.31 36.32 -39.96
C ASP A 64 -13.31 37.41 -39.49
N TYR A 65 -13.36 38.60 -40.08
CA TYR A 65 -12.58 39.76 -39.62
C TYR A 65 -12.99 40.22 -38.22
N GLU A 66 -14.29 40.43 -37.98
CA GLU A 66 -14.84 40.82 -36.67
C GLU A 66 -14.56 39.75 -35.60
N GLU A 67 -14.72 38.46 -35.94
CA GLU A 67 -14.44 37.35 -35.03
C GLU A 67 -12.95 37.26 -34.67
N ASN A 68 -12.06 37.46 -35.65
CA ASN A 68 -10.62 37.47 -35.41
C ASN A 68 -10.18 38.69 -34.59
N GLN A 69 -10.78 39.86 -34.82
CA GLN A 69 -10.53 41.05 -34.02
C GLN A 69 -11.00 40.84 -32.57
N ALA A 70 -12.21 40.33 -32.36
CA ALA A 70 -12.74 40.04 -31.04
C ALA A 70 -11.88 39.02 -30.27
N LYS A 71 -11.38 37.97 -30.96
CA LYS A 71 -10.42 37.01 -30.39
C LYS A 71 -9.10 37.68 -30.01
N ALA A 72 -8.58 38.56 -30.84
CA ALA A 72 -7.33 39.29 -30.59
C ALA A 72 -7.47 40.25 -29.40
N GLU A 73 -8.60 40.97 -29.31
CA GLU A 73 -8.92 41.88 -28.19
C GLU A 73 -9.08 41.10 -26.88
N PHE A 74 -9.83 40.00 -26.87
CA PHE A 74 -9.95 39.12 -25.72
C PHE A 74 -8.58 38.57 -25.27
N THR A 75 -7.75 38.15 -26.24
CA THR A 75 -6.40 37.64 -25.95
C THR A 75 -5.49 38.74 -25.38
N ALA A 76 -5.56 39.96 -25.92
CA ALA A 76 -4.82 41.11 -25.41
C ALA A 76 -5.28 41.53 -24.00
N GLN A 77 -6.58 41.46 -23.72
CA GLN A 77 -7.14 41.80 -22.42
C GLN A 77 -6.75 40.77 -21.34
N GLU A 78 -6.93 39.48 -21.62
CA GLU A 78 -6.75 38.40 -20.64
C GLU A 78 -5.28 37.97 -20.50
N TYR A 79 -4.55 37.93 -21.62
CA TYR A 79 -3.19 37.42 -21.71
C TYR A 79 -2.13 38.48 -22.09
N GLY A 80 -2.51 39.75 -22.33
CA GLY A 80 -1.57 40.82 -22.73
C GLY A 80 -0.48 41.11 -21.70
N LYS A 81 -0.70 40.77 -20.43
CA LYS A 81 0.31 40.79 -19.36
C LYS A 81 1.54 39.92 -19.68
N PHE A 82 1.38 38.90 -20.52
CA PHE A 82 2.45 38.00 -20.95
C PHE A 82 3.18 38.47 -22.22
N LYS A 83 2.90 39.68 -22.74
CA LYS A 83 3.55 40.29 -23.91
C LYS A 83 3.58 39.30 -25.10
N GLY A 84 4.73 39.10 -25.74
CA GLY A 84 4.91 38.19 -26.89
C GLY A 84 4.68 36.70 -26.62
N MET A 85 4.28 36.33 -25.39
CA MET A 85 3.93 34.96 -25.01
C MET A 85 2.42 34.78 -24.78
N ALA A 86 1.59 35.80 -25.05
CA ALA A 86 0.14 35.75 -24.85
C ALA A 86 -0.52 34.52 -25.51
N GLU A 87 -0.12 34.21 -26.76
CA GLU A 87 -0.64 33.05 -27.49
C GLU A 87 -0.22 31.70 -26.87
N LYS A 88 0.99 31.63 -26.31
CA LYS A 88 1.46 30.45 -25.56
C LYS A 88 0.71 30.33 -24.23
N ALA A 89 0.54 31.43 -23.50
CA ALA A 89 -0.18 31.46 -22.23
C ALA A 89 -1.62 30.97 -22.39
N GLN A 90 -2.32 31.41 -23.45
CA GLN A 90 -3.65 30.91 -23.79
C GLN A 90 -3.68 29.41 -24.06
N LYS A 91 -2.68 28.87 -24.80
CA LYS A 91 -2.58 27.43 -25.07
C LYS A 91 -2.32 26.62 -23.81
N TRP A 92 -1.47 27.12 -22.91
CA TRP A 92 -1.20 26.50 -21.61
C TRP A 92 -2.42 26.54 -20.69
N ASP A 93 -3.13 27.67 -20.65
CA ASP A 93 -4.36 27.78 -19.85
C ASP A 93 -5.43 26.80 -20.36
N HIS A 94 -5.62 26.71 -21.67
CA HIS A 94 -6.51 25.72 -22.27
C HIS A 94 -6.08 24.27 -21.93
N PHE A 95 -4.77 23.99 -21.99
CA PHE A 95 -4.23 22.69 -21.61
C PHE A 95 -4.51 22.36 -20.14
N PHE A 96 -4.22 23.26 -19.20
CA PHE A 96 -4.51 23.00 -17.79
C PHE A 96 -6.01 22.94 -17.52
N HIS A 97 -6.83 23.76 -18.18
CA HIS A 97 -8.28 23.74 -18.00
C HIS A 97 -8.87 22.37 -18.37
N TYR A 98 -8.44 21.80 -19.50
CA TYR A 98 -8.96 20.54 -20.02
C TYR A 98 -8.26 19.30 -19.42
N TYR A 99 -6.95 19.37 -19.21
CA TYR A 99 -6.12 18.22 -18.81
C TYR A 99 -5.69 18.22 -17.34
N LYS A 100 -6.12 19.17 -16.48
CA LYS A 100 -5.76 19.19 -15.05
C LYS A 100 -5.91 17.84 -14.34
N PHE A 101 -7.00 17.11 -14.60
CA PHE A 101 -7.23 15.81 -13.97
C PHE A 101 -6.35 14.70 -14.56
N HIS A 102 -6.13 14.71 -15.88
CA HIS A 102 -5.22 13.77 -16.53
C HIS A 102 -3.77 13.95 -16.05
N LEU A 103 -3.33 15.20 -15.89
CA LEU A 103 -2.02 15.54 -15.34
C LEU A 103 -1.88 15.05 -13.89
N LEU A 104 -2.90 15.30 -13.05
CA LEU A 104 -2.90 14.87 -11.65
C LEU A 104 -2.86 13.34 -11.55
N ILE A 105 -3.68 12.64 -12.33
CA ILE A 105 -3.68 11.18 -12.40
C ILE A 105 -2.31 10.66 -12.88
N GLY A 106 -1.72 11.27 -13.91
CA GLY A 106 -0.39 10.91 -14.40
C GLY A 106 0.69 11.03 -13.32
N ILE A 107 0.65 12.10 -12.52
CA ILE A 107 1.57 12.28 -11.38
C ILE A 107 1.35 11.19 -10.32
N VAL A 108 0.10 10.91 -9.95
CA VAL A 108 -0.22 9.86 -8.97
C VAL A 108 0.27 8.49 -9.46
N VAL A 109 0.06 8.17 -10.73
CA VAL A 109 0.54 6.92 -11.34
C VAL A 109 2.07 6.84 -11.33
N LEU A 110 2.77 7.92 -11.68
CA LEU A 110 4.23 7.97 -11.62
C LEU A 110 4.78 7.76 -10.20
N VAL A 111 4.15 8.38 -9.21
CA VAL A 111 4.49 8.19 -7.79
C VAL A 111 4.24 6.74 -7.37
N ALA A 112 3.10 6.16 -7.73
CA ALA A 112 2.77 4.77 -7.43
C ALA A 112 3.75 3.78 -8.08
N ILE A 113 4.17 4.02 -9.33
CA ILE A 113 5.20 3.23 -10.01
C ILE A 113 6.53 3.35 -9.28
N GLY A 114 6.93 4.56 -8.88
CA GLY A 114 8.16 4.79 -8.11
C GLY A 114 8.18 4.01 -6.78
N PHE A 115 7.08 4.07 -6.02
CA PHE A 115 6.95 3.27 -4.80
C PHE A 115 6.92 1.77 -5.08
N GLY A 116 6.27 1.33 -6.15
CA GLY A 116 6.22 -0.07 -6.56
C GLY A 116 7.59 -0.63 -6.93
N ILE A 117 8.40 0.12 -7.69
CA ILE A 117 9.78 -0.27 -8.03
C ILE A 117 10.63 -0.35 -6.76
N LYS A 118 10.56 0.67 -5.89
CA LYS A 118 11.31 0.66 -4.62
C LYS A 118 10.94 -0.56 -3.76
N ALA A 119 9.66 -0.79 -3.55
CA ALA A 119 9.18 -1.94 -2.77
C ALA A 119 9.63 -3.28 -3.39
N TYR A 120 9.65 -3.39 -4.72
CA TYR A 120 10.12 -4.58 -5.41
C TYR A 120 11.62 -4.82 -5.21
N VAL A 121 12.45 -3.77 -5.32
CA VAL A 121 13.90 -3.85 -5.11
C VAL A 121 14.19 -4.20 -3.65
N ASP A 122 13.60 -3.48 -2.69
CA ASP A 122 13.78 -3.74 -1.26
C ASP A 122 13.42 -5.20 -0.92
N HIS A 123 12.30 -5.71 -1.47
CA HIS A 123 11.88 -7.10 -1.26
C HIS A 123 12.84 -8.12 -1.87
N ARG A 124 13.39 -7.85 -3.07
CA ARG A 124 14.40 -8.69 -3.72
C ARG A 124 15.70 -8.74 -2.91
N GLU A 125 16.20 -7.59 -2.49
CA GLU A 125 17.41 -7.49 -1.67
C GLU A 125 17.24 -8.20 -0.33
N GLU A 126 16.07 -8.04 0.29
CA GLU A 126 15.73 -8.77 1.51
C GLU A 126 15.66 -10.28 1.28
N GLN A 127 15.04 -10.74 0.20
CA GLN A 127 15.02 -12.16 -0.16
C GLN A 127 16.43 -12.71 -0.40
N GLU A 128 17.29 -11.98 -1.11
CA GLU A 128 18.68 -12.38 -1.32
C GLU A 128 19.47 -12.41 -0.02
N ARG A 129 19.26 -11.43 0.87
CA ARG A 129 19.86 -11.41 2.21
C ARG A 129 19.42 -12.64 2.98
N LEU A 130 18.11 -12.91 3.05
CA LEU A 130 17.54 -14.06 3.76
C LEU A 130 18.00 -15.40 3.17
N ALA A 131 18.18 -15.48 1.85
CA ALA A 131 18.68 -16.68 1.18
C ALA A 131 20.18 -16.94 1.41
N LYS A 132 20.96 -15.88 1.68
CA LYS A 132 22.39 -15.98 2.04
C LYS A 132 22.60 -16.32 3.52
N LEU A 133 21.58 -16.13 4.36
CA LEU A 133 21.68 -16.51 5.77
C LEU A 133 21.78 -18.04 5.89
N PRO A 134 22.58 -18.56 6.83
CA PRO A 134 22.58 -19.99 7.13
C PRO A 134 21.16 -20.44 7.52
N PRO A 135 20.84 -21.74 7.35
CA PRO A 135 19.59 -22.28 7.82
C PRO A 135 19.45 -22.00 9.32
N ILE A 136 18.23 -21.70 9.76
CA ILE A 136 17.93 -21.61 11.19
C ILE A 136 18.18 -22.99 11.80
N ASP A 137 18.79 -23.06 12.98
CA ASP A 137 18.93 -24.26 13.80
C ASP A 137 17.84 -24.33 14.87
N LEU A 138 17.40 -23.19 15.38
CA LEU A 138 16.26 -23.10 16.31
C LEU A 138 15.48 -21.81 16.10
N SER A 139 14.16 -21.91 16.01
CA SER A 139 13.25 -20.78 16.22
C SER A 139 12.55 -20.91 17.57
N VAL A 140 12.67 -19.90 18.43
CA VAL A 140 12.05 -19.86 19.76
C VAL A 140 11.10 -18.68 19.87
N MET A 141 9.93 -18.89 20.49
CA MET A 141 8.97 -17.84 20.82
C MET A 141 8.83 -17.74 22.34
N PHE A 142 9.09 -16.57 22.91
CA PHE A 142 8.70 -16.22 24.27
C PHE A 142 7.27 -15.69 24.23
N TYR A 143 6.33 -16.42 24.82
CA TYR A 143 4.90 -16.10 24.73
C TYR A 143 4.28 -16.03 26.13
N GLY A 144 4.00 -14.82 26.60
CA GLY A 144 3.54 -14.58 27.97
C GLY A 144 3.91 -13.19 28.46
N GLU A 145 3.91 -12.97 29.77
CA GLU A 145 4.28 -11.69 30.38
C GLU A 145 5.79 -11.43 30.39
N TYR A 146 6.43 -11.51 29.22
CA TYR A 146 7.86 -11.27 29.05
C TYR A 146 8.14 -9.90 28.41
N TYR A 147 9.31 -9.35 28.71
CA TYR A 147 9.86 -8.20 28.01
C TYR A 147 11.38 -8.30 27.90
N TYR A 148 11.92 -7.72 26.84
CA TYR A 148 13.34 -7.70 26.52
C TYR A 148 13.74 -6.27 26.12
N GLY A 149 14.98 -5.87 26.40
CA GLY A 149 15.48 -4.54 26.05
C GLY A 149 14.68 -3.40 26.69
N GLU A 150 14.31 -2.39 25.88
CA GLU A 150 13.62 -1.17 26.33
C GLU A 150 12.10 -1.33 26.49
N GLY A 151 11.54 -2.54 26.29
CA GLY A 151 10.12 -2.84 26.48
C GLY A 151 9.44 -3.49 25.28
N PHE A 152 8.15 -3.18 25.08
CA PHE A 152 7.32 -3.79 24.04
C PHE A 152 7.81 -3.45 22.62
N GLY A 153 8.00 -4.48 21.78
CA GLY A 153 8.44 -4.31 20.40
C GLY A 153 9.93 -4.03 20.24
N SER A 154 10.73 -4.28 21.29
CA SER A 154 12.20 -4.25 21.18
C SER A 154 12.69 -5.25 20.14
N ASP A 155 13.81 -4.91 19.50
CA ASP A 155 14.53 -5.82 18.61
C ASP A 155 14.97 -7.09 19.38
N THR A 156 14.57 -8.25 18.88
CA THR A 156 14.86 -9.55 19.48
C THR A 156 16.03 -10.28 18.80
N ASP A 157 16.67 -9.67 17.80
CA ASP A 157 17.89 -10.23 17.20
C ASP A 157 19.00 -10.45 18.25
N PRO A 158 19.26 -9.52 19.21
CA PRO A 158 20.25 -9.76 20.27
C PRO A 158 19.91 -10.94 21.19
N LEU A 159 18.62 -11.23 21.38
CA LEU A 159 18.17 -12.40 22.13
C LEU A 159 18.50 -13.69 21.38
N GLY A 160 18.31 -13.71 20.05
CA GLY A 160 18.73 -14.81 19.20
C GLY A 160 20.24 -15.06 19.27
N GLU A 161 21.06 -14.00 19.20
CA GLU A 161 22.52 -14.08 19.32
C GLU A 161 22.96 -14.55 20.72
N ALA A 162 22.29 -14.11 21.78
CA ALA A 162 22.57 -14.56 23.14
C ALA A 162 22.33 -16.07 23.29
N ILE A 163 21.27 -16.61 22.69
CA ILE A 163 21.04 -18.05 22.63
C ILE A 163 22.13 -18.71 21.77
N LEU A 164 22.38 -18.22 20.56
CA LEU A 164 23.37 -18.78 19.64
C LEU A 164 24.76 -18.92 20.28
N SER A 165 25.17 -17.95 21.10
CA SER A 165 26.45 -17.96 21.81
C SER A 165 26.64 -19.14 22.78
N GLN A 166 25.55 -19.76 23.21
CA GLN A 166 25.56 -20.92 24.12
C GLN A 166 25.57 -22.26 23.37
N PHE A 167 25.36 -22.25 22.06
CA PHE A 167 25.33 -23.44 21.21
C PHE A 167 26.35 -23.31 20.07
N PRO A 168 27.63 -23.64 20.29
CA PRO A 168 28.71 -23.43 19.30
C PRO A 168 28.51 -24.16 17.97
N ASP A 169 27.74 -25.24 17.96
CA ASP A 169 27.43 -26.02 16.75
C ASP A 169 26.30 -25.41 15.91
N TRP A 170 25.58 -24.43 16.45
CA TRP A 170 24.51 -23.75 15.74
C TRP A 170 25.06 -22.57 14.94
N LYS A 171 24.42 -22.31 13.81
CA LYS A 171 24.77 -21.23 12.88
C LYS A 171 23.81 -20.07 12.97
N ARG A 172 22.55 -20.33 13.37
CA ARG A 172 21.54 -19.28 13.47
C ARG A 172 20.38 -19.67 14.38
N VAL A 173 20.03 -18.75 15.27
CA VAL A 173 18.82 -18.82 16.11
C VAL A 173 17.94 -17.65 15.75
N LYS A 174 16.62 -17.89 15.66
CA LYS A 174 15.63 -16.82 15.61
C LYS A 174 14.86 -16.80 16.93
N ALA A 175 14.93 -15.71 17.65
CA ALA A 175 14.12 -15.50 18.85
C ALA A 175 13.07 -14.43 18.56
N ASP A 176 11.82 -14.77 18.83
CA ASP A 176 10.71 -13.83 18.83
C ASP A 176 10.16 -13.73 20.26
N LEU A 177 9.61 -12.57 20.61
CA LEU A 177 8.95 -12.33 21.90
C LEU A 177 7.60 -11.67 21.66
N ASN A 178 6.55 -12.27 22.21
CA ASN A 178 5.21 -11.72 22.17
C ASN A 178 4.67 -11.59 23.59
N TYR A 179 4.43 -10.33 24.01
CA TYR A 179 3.81 -10.05 25.29
C TYR A 179 2.33 -10.43 25.26
N VAL A 180 1.93 -11.24 26.22
CA VAL A 180 0.53 -11.65 26.42
C VAL A 180 0.16 -11.38 27.87
N PRO A 181 -0.83 -10.50 28.12
CA PRO A 181 -1.27 -10.25 29.48
C PRO A 181 -1.88 -11.53 30.06
N SER A 182 -1.50 -11.89 31.29
CA SER A 182 -2.04 -13.05 32.01
C SER A 182 -3.53 -12.85 32.36
N GLU A 183 -3.91 -11.59 32.62
CA GLU A 183 -5.25 -11.15 32.99
C GLU A 183 -5.70 -9.95 32.15
N ILE A 184 -6.98 -9.92 31.76
CA ILE A 184 -7.58 -8.78 31.06
C ILE A 184 -8.06 -7.76 32.09
N ARG A 185 -7.37 -6.63 32.19
CA ARG A 185 -7.72 -5.54 33.12
C ARG A 185 -8.21 -4.28 32.41
N SER A 186 -8.01 -4.22 31.10
CA SER A 186 -8.34 -3.06 30.26
C SER A 186 -8.73 -3.49 28.84
N SER A 187 -9.34 -2.57 28.09
CA SER A 187 -9.57 -2.74 26.65
C SER A 187 -8.27 -2.89 25.86
N GLN A 188 -7.17 -2.32 26.36
CA GLN A 188 -5.84 -2.49 25.77
C GLN A 188 -5.38 -3.95 25.90
N ASP A 189 -5.61 -4.60 27.04
CA ASP A 189 -5.25 -6.01 27.25
C ASP A 189 -6.04 -6.93 26.31
N THR A 190 -7.32 -6.63 26.07
CA THR A 190 -8.12 -7.35 25.07
C THR A 190 -7.51 -7.24 23.68
N ALA A 191 -7.12 -6.04 23.25
CA ALA A 191 -6.50 -5.84 21.94
C ALA A 191 -5.13 -6.54 21.82
N LEU A 192 -4.34 -6.56 22.90
CA LEU A 192 -3.07 -7.29 22.95
C LEU A 192 -3.30 -8.80 22.84
N LEU A 193 -4.31 -9.34 23.51
CA LEU A 193 -4.67 -10.75 23.43
C LEU A 193 -5.13 -11.13 22.01
N GLU A 194 -6.01 -10.34 21.39
CA GLU A 194 -6.45 -10.54 20.01
C GLU A 194 -5.29 -10.55 19.02
N LYS A 195 -4.36 -9.58 19.14
CA LYS A 195 -3.14 -9.54 18.33
C LYS A 195 -2.26 -10.78 18.57
N SER A 196 -2.16 -11.24 19.81
CA SER A 196 -1.34 -12.40 20.18
C SER A 196 -1.85 -13.69 19.55
N VAL A 197 -3.17 -13.86 19.43
CA VAL A 197 -3.77 -15.00 18.72
C VAL A 197 -3.38 -15.00 17.25
N ILE A 198 -3.40 -13.83 16.58
CA ILE A 198 -2.98 -13.72 15.18
C ILE A 198 -1.50 -14.08 15.01
N ILE A 199 -0.64 -13.58 15.91
CA ILE A 199 0.79 -13.91 15.91
C ILE A 199 1.00 -15.41 16.10
N LEU A 200 0.28 -16.03 17.03
CA LEU A 200 0.37 -17.46 17.31
C LEU A 200 -0.01 -18.32 16.10
N ILE A 201 -1.04 -17.92 15.34
CA ILE A 201 -1.50 -18.63 14.12
C ILE A 201 -0.42 -18.61 13.02
N ASP A 202 0.24 -17.46 12.78
CA ASP A 202 1.27 -17.34 11.76
C ASP A 202 2.66 -17.82 12.22
N ASN A 203 2.82 -18.03 13.53
CA ASN A 203 4.12 -18.38 14.10
C ASN A 203 4.60 -19.79 13.70
N LYS A 204 5.86 -19.88 13.27
CA LYS A 204 6.55 -21.12 12.87
C LYS A 204 7.73 -21.45 13.80
N SER A 205 7.64 -21.04 15.07
CA SER A 205 8.66 -21.37 16.07
C SER A 205 8.61 -22.85 16.42
N ASP A 206 9.79 -23.44 16.55
CA ASP A 206 9.98 -24.84 16.94
C ASP A 206 9.74 -25.02 18.45
N LEU A 207 10.19 -24.05 19.25
CA LEU A 207 10.12 -24.04 20.71
C LEU A 207 9.33 -22.83 21.22
N PHE A 208 8.53 -23.05 22.25
CA PHE A 208 7.85 -22.01 23.01
C PHE A 208 8.34 -21.99 24.45
N LEU A 209 8.63 -20.79 24.95
CA LEU A 209 8.83 -20.51 26.36
C LEU A 209 7.65 -19.68 26.85
N VAL A 210 6.82 -20.30 27.68
CA VAL A 210 5.52 -19.76 28.10
C VAL A 210 5.44 -19.70 29.62
N ASP A 211 4.68 -18.73 30.12
CA ASP A 211 4.29 -18.75 31.54
C ASP A 211 3.25 -19.85 31.79
N LYS A 212 2.92 -20.12 33.05
CA LYS A 212 2.03 -21.23 33.40
C LYS A 212 0.62 -21.07 32.85
N ALA A 213 0.07 -19.85 32.94
CA ALA A 213 -1.28 -19.58 32.47
C ALA A 213 -1.43 -19.79 30.95
N ASN A 214 -0.41 -19.42 30.18
CA ASN A 214 -0.40 -19.63 28.73
C ASN A 214 -0.06 -21.08 28.37
N PHE A 215 0.82 -21.75 29.12
CA PHE A 215 1.09 -23.18 28.93
C PHE A 215 -0.19 -24.01 29.03
N GLU A 216 -0.95 -23.85 30.12
CA GLU A 216 -2.19 -24.62 30.34
C GLU A 216 -3.19 -24.43 29.20
N LYS A 217 -3.39 -23.19 28.74
CA LYS A 217 -4.28 -22.87 27.61
C LYS A 217 -3.83 -23.51 26.30
N LEU A 218 -2.54 -23.41 25.98
CA LEU A 218 -1.99 -23.92 24.71
C LEU A 218 -1.91 -25.44 24.70
N ALA A 219 -1.42 -26.03 25.79
CA ALA A 219 -1.32 -27.47 25.91
C ALA A 219 -2.70 -28.14 25.85
N ALA A 220 -3.77 -27.51 26.38
CA ALA A 220 -5.12 -28.07 26.36
C ALA A 220 -5.65 -28.23 24.93
N GLN A 221 -5.17 -27.41 24.00
CA GLN A 221 -5.53 -27.38 22.58
C GLN A 221 -4.53 -28.14 21.70
N ASP A 222 -3.80 -29.11 22.27
CA ASP A 222 -2.82 -29.94 21.56
C ASP A 222 -1.74 -29.15 20.79
N PHE A 223 -1.41 -27.94 21.27
CA PHE A 223 -0.44 -27.07 20.61
C PHE A 223 0.99 -27.63 20.71
N PHE A 224 1.28 -28.37 21.78
CA PHE A 224 2.59 -28.93 22.07
C PHE A 224 2.68 -30.43 21.77
N LEU A 225 3.88 -30.86 21.41
CA LEU A 225 4.25 -32.26 21.20
C LEU A 225 4.29 -33.00 22.56
N PRO A 226 3.69 -34.20 22.69
CA PRO A 226 3.84 -35.03 23.89
C PRO A 226 5.28 -35.55 23.99
N LEU A 227 6.04 -35.01 24.95
CA LEU A 227 7.47 -35.22 25.13
C LEU A 227 7.82 -36.61 25.68
N ASP A 228 6.90 -37.24 26.41
CA ASP A 228 7.06 -38.59 26.95
C ASP A 228 6.93 -39.70 25.89
N THR A 229 6.26 -39.40 24.76
CA THR A 229 6.13 -40.31 23.62
C THR A 229 7.06 -39.96 22.45
N TYR A 230 7.66 -38.77 22.47
CA TYR A 230 8.62 -38.34 21.47
C TYR A 230 9.90 -39.19 21.52
N ALA A 231 10.31 -39.72 20.36
CA ALA A 231 11.44 -40.64 20.23
C ALA A 231 12.66 -40.03 19.51
N GLY A 232 12.75 -38.70 19.41
CA GLY A 232 13.88 -38.03 18.76
C GLY A 232 15.16 -38.03 19.60
N ALA A 233 16.26 -37.55 19.00
CA ALA A 233 17.55 -37.48 19.67
C ALA A 233 17.46 -36.64 20.97
N GLY A 234 17.97 -37.20 22.08
CA GLY A 234 17.94 -36.57 23.41
C GLY A 234 16.61 -36.67 24.16
N ALA A 235 15.52 -37.11 23.52
CA ALA A 235 14.20 -37.18 24.16
C ALA A 235 14.17 -38.07 25.41
N GLY A 236 14.97 -39.15 25.42
CA GLY A 236 15.09 -40.05 26.57
C GLY A 236 15.70 -39.42 27.83
N GLU A 237 16.38 -38.27 27.71
CA GLU A 237 16.98 -37.52 28.81
C GLU A 237 16.05 -36.44 29.38
N LEU A 238 14.93 -36.15 28.70
CA LEU A 238 13.94 -35.21 29.20
C LEU A 238 13.27 -35.75 30.48
N PRO A 239 12.92 -34.86 31.43
CA PRO A 239 12.09 -35.22 32.57
C PRO A 239 10.81 -35.93 32.12
N LYS A 240 10.50 -37.04 32.79
CA LYS A 240 9.31 -37.87 32.50
C LYS A 240 8.22 -37.62 33.54
N ALA A 241 7.04 -38.17 33.29
CA ALA A 241 5.93 -38.14 34.24
C ALA A 241 6.39 -38.56 35.65
N GLY A 242 6.09 -37.72 36.65
CA GLY A 242 6.54 -37.90 38.04
C GLY A 242 7.79 -37.10 38.43
N ASP A 243 8.56 -36.55 37.49
CA ASP A 243 9.57 -35.53 37.79
C ASP A 243 8.85 -34.18 38.07
N PRO A 244 9.21 -33.44 39.12
CA PRO A 244 8.59 -32.15 39.43
C PRO A 244 8.73 -31.09 38.33
N ARG A 245 9.66 -31.27 37.39
CA ARG A 245 9.85 -30.38 36.24
C ARG A 245 9.05 -30.83 35.01
N ALA A 246 8.45 -32.01 35.02
CA ALA A 246 7.61 -32.48 33.92
C ALA A 246 6.16 -32.06 34.16
N LEU A 247 5.62 -31.25 33.25
CA LEU A 247 4.22 -30.84 33.30
C LEU A 247 3.37 -31.79 32.46
N SER A 248 2.66 -32.66 33.17
CA SER A 248 1.69 -33.56 32.59
C SER A 248 0.31 -32.90 32.48
N MET A 249 -0.40 -33.21 31.40
CA MET A 249 -1.79 -32.81 31.25
C MET A 249 -2.55 -33.78 30.35
N LYS A 250 -3.87 -33.85 30.55
CA LYS A 250 -4.79 -34.44 29.59
C LYS A 250 -5.38 -33.33 28.74
N THR A 251 -5.18 -33.38 27.42
CA THR A 251 -5.70 -32.39 26.48
C THR A 251 -7.19 -32.58 26.22
N GLU A 252 -7.84 -31.61 25.54
CA GLU A 252 -9.28 -31.68 25.26
C GLU A 252 -9.64 -32.86 24.35
N ASP A 253 -8.81 -33.11 23.33
CA ASP A 253 -9.01 -34.20 22.36
C ASP A 253 -8.24 -35.48 22.74
N GLY A 254 -7.43 -35.45 23.79
CA GLY A 254 -6.59 -36.56 24.24
C GLY A 254 -7.28 -37.54 25.18
N ASP A 255 -7.03 -38.83 24.98
CA ASP A 255 -7.56 -39.90 25.85
C ASP A 255 -6.70 -40.15 27.09
N ALA A 256 -5.43 -39.77 27.05
CA ALA A 256 -4.42 -40.03 28.08
C ALA A 256 -3.69 -38.76 28.52
N GLU A 257 -3.14 -38.82 29.73
CA GLU A 257 -2.27 -37.79 30.26
C GLU A 257 -0.85 -37.98 29.73
N HIS A 258 -0.25 -36.92 29.19
CA HIS A 258 1.09 -36.89 28.61
C HIS A 258 1.89 -35.70 29.13
N VAL A 259 3.22 -35.76 29.02
CA VAL A 259 4.09 -34.63 29.39
C VAL A 259 4.21 -33.69 28.20
N TYR A 260 3.71 -32.47 28.33
CA TYR A 260 3.71 -31.49 27.23
C TYR A 260 4.69 -30.33 27.44
N GLY A 261 5.16 -30.15 28.67
CA GLY A 261 6.03 -29.03 29.02
C GLY A 261 7.09 -29.41 30.05
N ILE A 262 8.22 -28.72 29.97
CA ILE A 262 9.31 -28.85 30.93
C ILE A 262 9.51 -27.51 31.66
N ASP A 263 9.48 -27.54 32.99
CA ASP A 263 9.72 -26.38 33.83
C ASP A 263 11.21 -26.02 33.86
N LEU A 264 11.54 -24.87 33.28
CA LEU A 264 12.85 -24.23 33.29
C LEU A 264 12.91 -23.01 34.21
N SER A 265 11.86 -22.72 35.00
CA SER A 265 11.74 -21.52 35.83
C SER A 265 12.87 -21.40 36.87
N ASN A 266 13.39 -22.53 37.33
CA ASN A 266 14.47 -22.61 38.32
C ASN A 266 15.87 -22.72 37.68
N THR A 267 16.00 -22.46 36.38
CA THR A 267 17.28 -22.48 35.63
C THR A 267 17.84 -21.06 35.46
N PRO A 268 19.11 -20.88 35.06
CA PRO A 268 19.65 -19.54 34.81
C PRO A 268 19.13 -18.87 33.52
N LEU A 269 18.24 -19.52 32.76
CA LEU A 269 17.76 -19.09 31.43
C LEU A 269 17.36 -17.62 31.37
N GLY A 270 16.40 -17.18 32.19
CA GLY A 270 15.90 -15.81 32.13
C GLY A 270 16.99 -14.76 32.39
N ARG A 271 17.90 -15.06 33.34
CA ARG A 271 19.01 -14.16 33.70
C ARG A 271 20.08 -14.10 32.62
N GLN A 272 20.50 -15.25 32.09
CA GLN A 272 21.54 -15.32 31.06
C GLN A 272 21.07 -14.66 29.75
N LEU A 273 19.80 -14.83 29.41
CA LEU A 273 19.21 -14.24 28.21
C LEU A 273 18.73 -12.80 28.39
N GLY A 274 18.76 -12.25 29.62
CA GLY A 274 18.29 -10.90 29.89
C GLY A 274 16.78 -10.70 29.65
N VAL A 275 16.01 -11.78 29.68
CA VAL A 275 14.55 -11.74 29.55
C VAL A 275 13.94 -11.44 30.92
N ASN A 276 13.09 -10.42 30.97
CA ASN A 276 12.45 -9.95 32.18
C ASN A 276 10.93 -10.21 32.14
N GLY A 277 10.27 -9.97 33.27
CA GLY A 277 8.82 -10.17 33.41
C GLY A 277 8.49 -11.42 34.20
N SER A 278 7.74 -12.34 33.59
CA SER A 278 7.43 -13.63 34.21
C SER A 278 8.72 -14.36 34.60
N LYS A 279 8.69 -14.97 35.78
CA LYS A 279 9.75 -15.87 36.27
C LYS A 279 9.47 -17.32 35.92
N GLU A 280 8.28 -17.61 35.42
CA GLU A 280 7.89 -18.92 34.97
C GLU A 280 8.41 -19.10 33.55
N PHE A 281 9.11 -20.20 33.28
CA PHE A 281 9.60 -20.55 31.94
C PHE A 281 9.27 -22.02 31.69
N ILE A 282 8.12 -22.29 31.11
CA ILE A 282 7.74 -23.64 30.70
C ILE A 282 8.06 -23.79 29.23
N ALA A 283 8.93 -24.75 28.93
CA ALA A 283 9.35 -25.08 27.58
C ALA A 283 8.42 -26.12 26.96
N GLY A 284 7.74 -25.76 25.88
CA GLY A 284 6.92 -26.66 25.06
C GLY A 284 7.42 -26.70 23.63
N ILE A 285 7.59 -27.91 23.07
CA ILE A 285 7.94 -28.08 21.65
C ILE A 285 6.64 -28.06 20.85
N LYS A 286 6.53 -27.23 19.81
CA LYS A 286 5.31 -27.17 19.00
C LYS A 286 5.08 -28.52 18.29
N VAL A 287 3.83 -28.98 18.21
CA VAL A 287 3.51 -30.24 17.52
C VAL A 287 3.94 -30.25 16.03
N THR A 288 3.99 -29.08 15.40
CA THR A 288 4.45 -28.88 14.01
C THR A 288 5.88 -28.34 13.90
N ALA A 289 6.70 -28.47 14.94
CA ALA A 289 8.09 -28.03 14.93
C ALA A 289 8.86 -28.67 13.76
N ALA A 290 9.60 -27.86 13.01
CA ALA A 290 10.49 -28.32 11.97
C ALA A 290 11.81 -28.90 12.55
N ARG A 291 12.18 -28.46 13.76
CA ARG A 291 13.45 -28.81 14.43
C ARG A 291 13.25 -29.25 15.90
N PRO A 292 12.45 -30.30 16.15
CA PRO A 292 12.16 -30.75 17.51
C PRO A 292 13.41 -31.25 18.26
N GLU A 293 14.43 -31.73 17.56
CA GLU A 293 15.69 -32.18 18.19
C GLU A 293 16.52 -31.00 18.72
N GLN A 294 16.60 -29.89 17.98
CA GLN A 294 17.28 -28.68 18.43
C GLN A 294 16.53 -28.01 19.58
N ALA A 295 15.19 -28.04 19.55
CA ALA A 295 14.37 -27.61 20.68
C ALA A 295 14.62 -28.50 21.92
N THR A 296 14.76 -29.81 21.74
CA THR A 296 15.12 -30.74 22.82
C THR A 296 16.50 -30.45 23.39
N LYS A 297 17.51 -30.20 22.52
CA LYS A 297 18.86 -29.80 22.95
C LYS A 297 18.86 -28.51 23.75
N PHE A 298 18.05 -27.53 23.34
CA PHE A 298 17.87 -26.28 24.10
C PHE A 298 17.38 -26.57 25.53
N ILE A 299 16.32 -27.37 25.66
CA ILE A 299 15.74 -27.71 26.97
C ILE A 299 16.78 -28.41 27.86
N LEU A 300 17.47 -29.41 27.30
CA LEU A 300 18.48 -30.18 28.04
C LEU A 300 19.67 -29.34 28.50
N HIS A 301 20.11 -28.36 27.70
CA HIS A 301 21.17 -27.43 28.06
C HIS A 301 20.87 -26.74 29.39
N TYR A 302 19.73 -26.06 29.48
CA TYR A 302 19.35 -25.32 30.70
C TYR A 302 18.99 -26.23 31.88
N LEU A 303 18.47 -27.43 31.63
CA LEU A 303 18.26 -28.42 32.70
C LEU A 303 19.57 -28.93 33.31
N ASN A 304 20.63 -29.05 32.50
CA ASN A 304 21.91 -29.57 32.94
C ASN A 304 22.79 -28.50 33.59
N GLU A 305 22.65 -27.22 33.22
CA GLU A 305 23.30 -26.10 33.92
C GLU A 305 22.74 -25.85 35.33
N ALA A 306 21.52 -26.33 35.62
CA ALA A 306 20.87 -26.18 36.92
C ALA A 306 21.28 -27.24 37.96
N LYS A 307 22.19 -28.16 37.61
CA LYS A 307 22.76 -29.18 38.52
C LYS A 307 24.03 -28.69 39.19
#